data_AF-A0A1Y6KKI2-F1
#
_entry.id   AF-A0A1Y6KKI2-F1
#
_cell.length_a   1.000
_cell.length_b   1.000
_cell.length_c   1.000
_cell.angle_alpha   90.00
_cell.angle_beta   90.00
_cell.angle_gamma   90.00
#
_symmetry.space_group_name_H-M   'P 1'
#
loop_
_entity.id
_entity.type
_entity.pdbx_description
1 polymer ?
#
loop_
_entity_poly.entity_id
_entity_poly.type
_entity_poly.pdbx_seq_one_letter_code
_entity_poly.pdbx_strand_id
1 'polypeptide(L)' 'MSNSEPSNEDVGERIDRLEMRLTFQDDTIETLNQTITAQWREIDALKRQIARLVEQLEDAQGNAEGPRNEPPPHY' A
#
# COMPACT_ATOMS: atom_id res chain seq x y z
N MET A 1 -32.76 35.76 26.87
CA MET A 1 -31.49 35.04 26.78
C MET A 1 -30.61 35.80 25.80
N SER A 2 -29.69 36.62 26.30
CA SER A 2 -28.80 37.39 25.43
C SER A 2 -27.65 36.47 25.01
N ASN A 3 -27.56 36.18 23.72
CA ASN A 3 -26.42 35.47 23.16
C ASN A 3 -25.29 36.51 23.05
N SER A 4 -24.42 36.58 24.06
CA SER A 4 -23.25 37.45 24.03
C SER A 4 -22.39 37.08 22.82
N GLU A 5 -22.13 38.06 21.95
CA GLU A 5 -21.21 37.88 20.83
C GLU A 5 -19.84 37.47 21.38
N PRO A 6 -19.19 36.44 20.78
CA PRO A 6 -17.88 36.01 21.23
C PRO A 6 -16.90 37.17 21.14
N SER A 7 -16.10 37.36 22.18
CA SER A 7 -15.09 38.42 22.20
C SER A 7 -14.00 38.12 21.16
N ASN A 8 -13.27 39.14 20.70
CA ASN A 8 -12.13 38.93 19.79
C ASN A 8 -11.07 37.99 20.39
N GLU A 9 -10.95 37.96 21.72
CA GLU A 9 -10.07 37.04 22.45
C GLU A 9 -10.55 35.58 22.31
N ASP A 10 -11.85 35.32 22.47
CA ASP A 10 -12.43 33.98 22.24
C ASP A 10 -12.22 33.48 20.79
N VAL A 11 -12.28 34.41 19.82
CA VAL A 11 -12.01 34.09 18.41
C VAL A 11 -10.53 33.77 18.21
N GLY A 12 -9.62 34.54 18.80
CA GLY A 12 -8.18 34.28 18.76
C GLY A 12 -7.82 32.91 19.33
N GLU A 13 -8.31 32.57 20.53
CA GLU A 13 -8.06 31.26 21.15
C GLU A 13 -8.61 30.09 20.33
N ARG A 14 -9.70 30.30 19.59
CA ARG A 14 -10.24 29.27 18.68
C ARG A 14 -9.36 29.10 17.45
N ILE A 15 -8.82 30.19 16.90
CA ILE A 15 -7.90 30.15 15.77
C ILE A 15 -6.62 29.42 16.18
N ASP A 16 -5.99 29.79 17.30
CA ASP A 16 -4.75 29.15 17.77
C ASP A 16 -4.90 27.64 17.96
N ARG A 17 -6.04 27.21 18.53
CA ARG A 17 -6.37 25.79 18.67
C ARG A 17 -6.56 25.09 17.33
N LEU A 18 -7.15 25.77 16.34
CA LEU A 18 -7.33 25.20 15.01
C LEU A 18 -5.99 25.11 14.27
N GLU A 19 -5.12 26.10 14.39
CA GLU A 19 -3.77 26.08 13.80
C GLU A 19 -2.93 24.96 14.37
N MET A 20 -2.90 24.79 15.70
CA MET A 20 -2.19 23.68 16.35
C MET A 20 -2.72 22.32 15.86
N ARG A 21 -4.04 22.17 15.76
CA ARG A 21 -4.65 20.94 15.23
C ARG A 21 -4.35 20.74 13.75
N LEU A 22 -4.25 21.81 12.97
CA LEU A 22 -3.93 21.74 11.55
C LEU A 22 -2.50 21.23 11.36
N THR A 23 -1.52 21.81 12.07
CA THR A 23 -0.12 21.36 12.02
C THR A 23 0.02 19.88 12.40
N PHE A 24 -0.65 19.44 13.46
CA PHE A 24 -0.62 18.01 13.84
C PHE A 24 -1.25 17.10 12.77
N GLN A 25 -2.31 17.57 12.12
CA GLN A 25 -2.95 16.82 11.04
C GLN A 25 -2.06 16.76 9.79
N ASP A 26 -1.36 17.84 9.45
CA ASP A 26 -0.41 17.85 8.33
C ASP A 26 0.74 16.86 8.56
N ASP A 27 1.31 16.84 9.76
CA ASP A 27 2.34 15.87 10.16
C ASP A 27 1.82 14.42 10.09
N THR A 28 0.56 14.21 10.53
CA THR A 28 -0.10 12.90 10.46
C THR A 28 -0.30 12.46 9.01
N ILE A 29 -0.76 13.36 8.14
CA ILE A 29 -0.99 13.07 6.72
C ILE A 29 0.33 12.71 6.04
N GLU A 30 1.41 13.44 6.30
CA GLU A 30 2.72 13.17 5.74
C GLU A 30 3.25 11.79 6.21
N THR A 31 3.12 11.50 7.50
CA THR A 31 3.49 10.19 8.06
C THR A 31 2.70 9.04 7.43
N LEU A 32 1.39 9.23 7.22
CA LEU A 32 0.54 8.24 6.56
C LEU A 32 0.94 8.06 5.09
N ASN A 33 1.25 9.14 4.37
CA ASN A 33 1.70 9.07 2.98
C ASN A 33 3.00 8.27 2.87
N GLN A 34 3.99 8.56 3.70
CA GLN A 34 5.25 7.83 3.74
C GLN A 34 5.03 6.34 4.01
N THR A 35 4.16 6.04 4.97
CA THR A 35 3.79 4.67 5.35
C THR A 35 3.13 3.92 4.19
N ILE A 36 2.13 4.53 3.53
CA ILE A 36 1.44 3.94 2.37
C ILE A 36 2.43 3.69 1.23
N THR A 37 3.32 4.64 0.97
CA THR A 37 4.31 4.53 -0.10
C THR A 37 5.32 3.41 0.19
N ALA A 38 5.75 3.23 1.45
CA ALA A 38 6.58 2.11 1.86
C ALA A 38 5.87 0.78 1.66
N GLN A 39 4.63 0.65 2.15
CA GLN A 39 3.83 -0.56 1.99
C GLN A 39 3.58 -0.90 0.51
N TRP A 40 3.38 0.09 -0.35
CA TRP A 40 3.19 -0.15 -1.79
C TRP A 40 4.43 -0.80 -2.42
N ARG A 41 5.64 -0.36 -2.04
CA ARG A 41 6.89 -0.97 -2.50
C ARG A 41 7.03 -2.42 -2.03
N GLU A 42 6.68 -2.70 -0.77
CA GLU A 42 6.68 -4.07 -0.23
C GLU A 42 5.70 -4.97 -0.98
N ILE A 43 4.47 -4.49 -1.22
CA ILE A 43 3.46 -5.23 -1.98
C ILE A 43 3.93 -5.50 -3.41
N ASP A 44 4.55 -4.52 -4.09
CA ASP A 44 5.10 -4.74 -5.44
C ASP A 44 6.20 -5.81 -5.44
N ALA A 45 7.10 -5.76 -4.45
CA ALA A 45 8.15 -6.75 -4.28
C ALA A 45 7.57 -8.16 -4.04
N LEU A 46 6.55 -8.28 -3.19
CA LEU A 46 5.87 -9.55 -2.92
C LEU A 46 5.14 -10.08 -4.16
N LYS A 47 4.45 -9.22 -4.91
CA LYS A 47 3.78 -9.60 -6.17
C LYS A 47 4.78 -10.19 -7.18
N ARG A 48 5.96 -9.56 -7.33
CA ARG A 48 7.03 -10.07 -8.20
C ARG A 48 7.57 -11.42 -7.74
N GLN A 49 7.72 -11.62 -6.43
CA GLN A 49 8.16 -12.91 -5.89
C GLN A 49 7.13 -14.01 -6.15
N ILE A 50 5.85 -13.72 -5.96
CA ILE A 50 4.76 -14.67 -6.25
C ILE A 50 4.76 -15.03 -7.75
N ALA A 51 4.89 -14.05 -8.64
CA ALA A 51 4.94 -14.30 -10.08
C ALA A 51 6.09 -15.25 -10.46
N ARG A 52 7.28 -15.06 -9.89
CA ARG A 52 8.43 -15.96 -10.11
C ARG A 52 8.19 -17.37 -9.57
N LEU A 53 7.53 -17.50 -8.42
CA LEU A 53 7.20 -18.81 -7.86
C LEU A 53 6.19 -19.56 -8.74
N VAL A 54 5.24 -18.84 -9.33
CA VAL A 54 4.28 -19.41 -10.29
C VAL A 54 5.00 -19.91 -11.54
N GLU A 55 5.88 -19.09 -12.13
CA GLU A 55 6.69 -19.47 -13.30
C GLU A 55 7.53 -20.73 -13.03
N GLN A 56 8.22 -20.78 -11.89
CA GLN A 56 9.00 -21.95 -11.48
C GLN A 56 8.15 -23.21 -11.31
N LEU A 57 6.92 -23.06 -10.81
CA LEU A 57 6.01 -24.18 -10.62
C LEU A 57 5.49 -24.70 -11.97
N GLU A 58 5.18 -23.82 -12.92
CA GLU A 58 4.78 -24.17 -14.28
C GLU A 58 5.92 -24.90 -15.02
N ASP A 59 7.15 -24.37 -14.94
CA ASP A 59 8.35 -25.01 -15.52
C ASP A 59 8.61 -26.40 -14.93
N ALA A 60 8.44 -26.56 -13.62
CA ALA A 60 8.62 -27.85 -12.95
C ALA A 60 7.55 -28.87 -13.39
N GLN A 61 6.30 -28.43 -13.58
CA GLN A 61 5.23 -29.29 -14.09
C GLN A 61 5.45 -29.68 -15.56
N GLY A 62 5.86 -28.73 -16.41
CA GLY A 62 6.17 -29.00 -17.81
C GLY A 62 7.34 -29.98 -17.99
N ASN A 63 8.38 -29.88 -17.15
CA ASN A 63 9.50 -30.82 -17.17
C ASN A 63 9.14 -32.19 -16.61
N ALA A 64 8.20 -32.28 -15.66
CA ALA A 64 7.70 -33.56 -15.13
C ALA A 64 6.85 -34.32 -16.17
N GLU A 65 6.25 -33.63 -17.15
CA GLU A 65 5.54 -34.23 -18.29
C GLU A 65 6.44 -34.55 -19.51
N GLY A 66 7.78 -34.57 -19.33
CA GLY A 66 8.77 -34.93 -20.36
C GLY A 66 8.39 -36.15 -21.24
N PRO A 67 8.93 -36.23 -22.47
CA PRO A 67 8.31 -36.89 -23.62
C PRO A 67 7.73 -38.26 -23.27
N ARG A 68 6.41 -38.30 -23.11
CA ARG A 68 5.65 -39.52 -22.90
C ARG A 68 5.83 -40.41 -24.13
N ASN A 69 6.73 -41.39 -24.03
CA ASN A 69 6.70 -42.66 -24.77
C ASN A 69 6.10 -42.56 -26.19
N GLU A 70 6.73 -41.81 -27.09
CA GLU A 70 6.43 -42.01 -28.51
C GLU A 70 7.05 -43.35 -28.93
N PRO A 71 6.25 -44.35 -29.36
CA PRO A 71 6.79 -45.62 -29.81
C PRO A 71 7.72 -45.37 -31.00
N PRO A 72 8.92 -45.98 -31.04
CA PRO A 72 9.86 -45.72 -32.12
C PRO A 72 9.26 -46.13 -33.47
N PRO A 73 9.53 -45.37 -34.55
CA PRO A 73 8.99 -45.67 -35.87
C PRO A 73 9.57 -47.00 -36.37
N HIS A 74 8.69 -47.95 -36.67
CA HIS A 74 9.09 -49.21 -37.31
C HIS A 74 9.46 -48.94 -38.77
N TYR A 75 10.70 -49.27 -39.13
CA TYR A 75 11.21 -49.35 -40.50
C TYR A 75 11.12 -50.78 -41.03
#